data_AF-A0A1G0ZXM2-F1
#
_entry.id   AF-A0A1G0ZXM2-F1
#
_cell.length_a   1.000
_cell.length_b   1.000
_cell.length_c   1.000
_cell.angle_alpha   90.00
_cell.angle_beta   90.00
_cell.angle_gamma   90.00
#
_symmetry.space_group_name_H-M   'P 1'
#
loop_
_entity.id
_entity.type
_entity.pdbx_description
1 polymer ?
#
loop_
_entity_poly.entity_id
_entity_poly.type
_entity_poly.pdbx_seq_one_letter_code
_entity_poly.pdbx_strand_id
1 'polypeptide(L)'
;MGNQGQASEETRRLCEFIWSGAIGPVREVHIWTDRASKGLFEEYWPQGIPRPTETPPVPETLDWDLWVGPAPLRPYHPAYLPFKWRGWWDFGTGALGDIGCHTFDAVFRALKLGHPLSVSASSTRVNDETYPLASMVNYRFPARGDMPPVDFTWYDGGLRPPRPAELEDGREMGANGRLLIGDNGKILGNRLIPESKQQASEQVPKTLPRSIGHHKEWIEACKGGKPAGSNFDWAGPLAEVVLLGNVALRTSLREQLTKTRLNWDGQNMRFTNMEEANKYLRREYRQGWSL
;
A
#
# COMPACT_ATOMS: atom_id res chain seq x y z
N MET A 1 10.48 -10.37 -2.03
CA MET A 1 9.62 -9.43 -2.79
C MET A 1 10.49 -8.42 -3.52
N GLY A 2 10.18 -8.10 -4.78
CA GLY A 2 10.93 -7.15 -5.62
C GLY A 2 10.74 -5.68 -5.23
N ASN A 3 10.87 -5.36 -3.94
CA ASN A 3 10.72 -4.02 -3.42
C ASN A 3 12.06 -3.30 -3.35
N GLN A 4 12.47 -2.69 -4.47
CA GLN A 4 13.75 -2.04 -4.66
C GLN A 4 13.95 -0.78 -3.81
N GLY A 5 12.87 -0.09 -3.44
CA GLY A 5 12.92 1.11 -2.60
C GLY A 5 13.56 0.84 -1.24
N GLN A 6 13.48 -0.41 -0.76
CA GLN A 6 14.16 -0.84 0.44
C GLN A 6 15.67 -0.61 0.37
N ALA A 7 16.31 -0.65 -0.81
CA ALA A 7 17.76 -0.55 -0.96
C ALA A 7 18.24 0.91 -1.12
N SER A 8 17.32 1.88 -1.14
CA SER A 8 17.63 3.23 -1.58
C SER A 8 18.24 4.10 -0.46
N GLU A 9 19.02 5.12 -0.85
CA GLU A 9 19.54 6.13 0.09
C GLU A 9 18.40 6.81 0.84
N GLU A 10 17.31 7.10 0.13
CA GLU A 10 16.11 7.76 0.64
C GLU A 10 15.48 6.98 1.80
N THR A 11 15.39 5.65 1.69
CA THR A 11 14.85 4.82 2.77
C THR A 11 15.75 4.85 4.01
N ARG A 12 17.08 4.81 3.84
CA ARG A 12 18.03 4.92 4.97
C ARG A 12 17.94 6.32 5.61
N ARG A 13 17.94 7.38 4.81
CA ARG A 13 17.81 8.76 5.31
C ARG A 13 16.50 8.99 6.06
N LEU A 14 15.38 8.44 5.57
CA LEU A 14 14.10 8.55 6.27
C LEU A 14 14.21 7.92 7.67
N CYS A 15 14.77 6.72 7.78
CA CYS A 15 14.99 6.07 9.07
C CYS A 15 15.86 6.93 9.98
N GLU A 16 16.98 7.44 9.48
CA GLU A 16 17.92 8.28 10.24
C GLU A 16 17.28 9.58 10.74
N PHE A 17 16.47 10.25 9.92
CA PHE A 17 15.74 11.45 10.35
C PHE A 17 14.73 11.16 11.45
N ILE A 18 13.99 10.05 11.35
CA ILE A 18 13.03 9.67 12.39
C ILE A 18 13.76 9.28 13.67
N TRP A 19 14.82 8.47 13.58
CA TRP A 19 15.53 7.96 14.75
C TRP A 19 16.40 9.01 15.44
N SER A 20 16.83 10.06 14.74
CA SER A 20 17.48 11.21 15.34
C SER A 20 16.51 12.19 16.01
N GLY A 21 15.19 11.96 15.89
CA GLY A 21 14.17 12.85 16.42
C GLY A 21 14.00 14.16 15.62
N ALA A 22 14.38 14.20 14.34
CA ALA A 22 14.37 15.44 13.54
C ALA A 22 13.00 16.14 13.48
N ILE A 23 11.91 15.37 13.57
CA ILE A 23 10.52 15.86 13.65
C ILE A 23 9.81 15.51 14.96
N GLY A 24 10.54 15.01 15.96
CA GLY A 24 9.93 14.47 17.19
C GLY A 24 9.09 13.20 16.95
N PRO A 25 8.27 12.79 17.93
CA PRO A 25 7.38 11.65 17.80
C PRO A 25 6.38 11.82 16.65
N VAL A 26 6.26 10.82 15.78
CA VAL A 26 5.33 10.83 14.62
C VAL A 26 3.92 10.42 15.06
N ARG A 27 2.92 11.23 14.69
CA ARG A 27 1.50 11.03 15.02
C ARG A 27 0.67 10.60 13.82
N GLU A 28 1.00 11.12 12.64
CA GLU A 28 0.25 10.86 11.42
C GLU A 28 1.19 10.53 10.26
N VAL A 29 0.74 9.61 9.40
CA VAL A 29 1.35 9.27 8.13
C VAL A 29 0.28 9.36 7.06
N HIS A 30 0.62 9.98 5.94
CA HIS A 30 -0.19 9.98 4.74
C HIS A 30 0.62 9.44 3.58
N ILE A 31 0.06 8.53 2.80
CA ILE A 31 0.64 8.02 1.56
C ILE A 31 -0.40 8.12 0.46
N TRP A 32 -0.05 8.71 -0.67
CA TRP A 32 -0.97 8.83 -1.81
C TRP A 32 -0.32 8.40 -3.11
N THR A 33 -1.18 7.97 -4.04
CA THR A 33 -0.82 7.63 -5.40
C THR A 33 -1.83 8.21 -6.39
N ASP A 34 -1.35 8.43 -7.60
CA ASP A 34 -2.19 8.74 -8.75
C ASP A 34 -2.70 7.49 -9.46
N ARG A 35 -2.38 6.28 -8.99
CA ARG A 35 -2.98 5.04 -9.51
C ARG A 35 -4.46 4.94 -9.11
N ALA A 36 -5.33 4.41 -9.96
CA ALA A 36 -5.11 4.01 -11.36
C ALA A 36 -5.17 5.19 -12.35
N SER A 37 -5.50 6.38 -11.86
CA SER A 37 -5.80 7.57 -12.66
C SER A 37 -4.64 8.09 -13.52
N LYS A 38 -3.36 7.82 -13.22
CA LYS A 38 -2.19 8.34 -13.99
C LYS A 38 -2.26 9.87 -14.18
N GLY A 39 -2.09 10.59 -13.10
CA GLY A 39 -2.13 12.06 -13.11
C GLY A 39 -3.53 12.66 -13.28
N LEU A 40 -4.59 11.85 -13.23
CA LEU A 40 -6.02 12.19 -13.36
C LEU A 40 -6.64 11.98 -14.75
N PHE A 41 -6.46 10.77 -15.24
CA PHE A 41 -7.29 10.00 -16.16
C PHE A 41 -6.78 9.84 -17.59
N GLU A 42 -5.46 9.75 -17.80
CA GLU A 42 -4.99 8.92 -18.93
C GLU A 42 -4.60 7.52 -18.43
N GLU A 43 -5.60 6.92 -17.77
CA GLU A 43 -5.62 5.77 -16.86
C GLU A 43 -4.68 4.60 -17.17
N TYR A 44 -4.09 4.02 -16.12
CA TYR A 44 -3.32 2.78 -16.21
C TYR A 44 -4.22 1.55 -16.43
N TRP A 45 -5.38 1.52 -15.76
CA TRP A 45 -6.41 0.50 -15.90
C TRP A 45 -7.76 1.05 -15.43
N PRO A 46 -8.89 0.54 -15.96
CA PRO A 46 -10.20 1.01 -15.55
C PRO A 46 -10.57 0.54 -14.14
N GLN A 47 -11.29 1.37 -13.40
CA GLN A 47 -11.87 1.08 -12.09
C GLN A 47 -13.29 1.66 -11.99
N GLY A 48 -14.11 1.19 -11.05
CA GLY A 48 -15.49 1.63 -10.87
C GLY A 48 -16.46 1.23 -12.00
N ILE A 49 -16.03 0.36 -12.92
CA ILE A 49 -16.83 -0.13 -14.05
C ILE A 49 -17.47 -1.49 -13.74
N PRO A 50 -18.63 -1.81 -14.33
CA PRO A 50 -19.21 -3.14 -14.25
C PRO A 50 -18.45 -4.14 -15.14
N ARG A 51 -18.78 -5.42 -14.99
CA ARG A 51 -18.34 -6.45 -15.93
C ARG A 51 -18.87 -6.14 -17.34
N PRO A 52 -18.06 -6.27 -18.40
CA PRO A 52 -18.57 -6.22 -19.77
C PRO A 52 -19.59 -7.35 -20.00
N THR A 53 -20.58 -7.08 -20.84
CA THR A 53 -21.63 -8.04 -21.19
C THR A 53 -21.31 -8.82 -22.46
N GLU A 54 -20.40 -8.30 -23.28
CA GLU A 54 -19.93 -8.92 -24.50
C GLU A 54 -19.02 -10.12 -24.19
N THR A 55 -19.09 -11.14 -25.04
CA THR A 55 -18.28 -12.36 -24.94
C THR A 55 -17.57 -12.63 -26.26
N PRO A 56 -16.61 -11.78 -26.67
CA PRO A 56 -15.84 -12.02 -27.89
C PRO A 56 -15.12 -13.37 -27.82
N PRO A 57 -14.81 -13.99 -28.98
CA PRO A 57 -14.03 -15.21 -29.00
C PRO A 57 -12.65 -15.00 -28.36
N VAL A 58 -12.16 -16.03 -27.68
CA VAL A 58 -10.80 -16.05 -27.14
C VAL A 58 -9.81 -16.03 -28.31
N PRO A 59 -8.77 -15.18 -28.30
CA PRO A 59 -7.71 -15.24 -29.30
C PRO A 59 -7.05 -16.62 -29.31
N GLU A 60 -6.77 -17.17 -30.49
CA GLU A 60 -6.16 -18.51 -30.64
C GLU A 60 -4.80 -18.66 -29.93
N THR A 61 -4.13 -17.54 -29.66
CA THR A 61 -2.84 -17.46 -28.97
C THR A 61 -2.95 -17.34 -27.44
N LEU A 62 -4.17 -17.38 -26.88
CA LEU A 62 -4.42 -17.22 -25.46
C LEU A 62 -5.16 -18.43 -24.89
N ASP A 63 -4.50 -19.18 -24.00
CA ASP A 63 -5.20 -20.14 -23.14
C ASP A 63 -5.92 -19.37 -22.03
N TRP A 64 -7.21 -19.16 -22.22
CA TRP A 64 -8.03 -18.37 -21.29
C TRP A 64 -8.29 -19.09 -19.97
N ASP A 65 -8.46 -20.41 -19.99
CA ASP A 65 -8.70 -21.18 -18.76
C ASP A 65 -7.47 -21.12 -17.84
N LEU A 66 -6.29 -21.30 -18.44
CA LEU A 66 -5.01 -21.15 -17.75
C LEU A 66 -4.79 -19.70 -17.26
N TRP A 67 -5.16 -18.70 -18.05
CA TRP A 67 -5.00 -17.30 -17.66
C TRP A 67 -5.90 -16.91 -16.48
N VAL A 68 -7.17 -17.32 -16.50
CA VAL A 68 -8.11 -17.09 -15.38
C VAL A 68 -7.64 -17.81 -14.12
N GLY A 69 -7.08 -19.00 -14.28
CA GLY A 69 -6.47 -19.76 -13.21
C GLY A 69 -7.48 -20.14 -12.11
N PRO A 70 -7.14 -19.91 -10.83
CA PRO A 70 -7.98 -20.30 -9.68
C PRO A 70 -9.19 -19.37 -9.47
N ALA A 71 -9.28 -18.24 -10.17
CA ALA A 71 -10.40 -17.32 -10.05
C ALA A 71 -11.70 -17.92 -10.63
N PRO A 72 -12.89 -17.40 -10.26
CA PRO A 72 -14.14 -17.78 -10.89
C PRO A 72 -14.09 -17.64 -12.42
N LEU A 73 -14.46 -18.71 -13.13
CA LEU A 73 -14.46 -18.72 -14.59
C LEU A 73 -15.44 -17.68 -15.13
N ARG A 74 -14.99 -16.89 -16.10
CA ARG A 74 -15.79 -15.87 -16.78
C ARG A 74 -15.44 -15.84 -18.27
N PRO A 75 -16.34 -15.37 -19.16
CA PRO A 75 -16.01 -15.22 -20.58
C PRO A 75 -14.82 -14.29 -20.80
N TYR A 76 -14.04 -14.55 -21.85
CA TYR A 76 -12.97 -13.65 -22.28
C TYR A 76 -13.53 -12.28 -22.68
N HIS A 77 -12.81 -11.23 -22.30
CA HIS A 77 -13.03 -9.88 -22.81
C HIS A 77 -11.72 -9.08 -22.77
N PRO A 78 -11.42 -8.22 -23.76
CA PRO A 78 -10.24 -7.34 -23.75
C PRO A 78 -10.26 -6.25 -22.65
N ALA A 79 -11.26 -6.26 -21.76
CA ALA A 79 -11.30 -5.38 -20.58
C ALA A 79 -10.42 -5.90 -19.43
N TYR A 80 -10.02 -7.18 -19.46
CA TYR A 80 -9.15 -7.77 -18.45
C TYR A 80 -7.66 -7.67 -18.81
N LEU A 81 -7.34 -7.49 -20.09
CA LEU A 81 -6.00 -7.67 -20.66
C LEU A 81 -5.61 -6.60 -21.70
N PRO A 82 -4.30 -6.41 -21.92
CA PRO A 82 -3.22 -6.66 -20.96
C PRO A 82 -3.27 -5.59 -19.85
N PHE A 83 -2.61 -5.86 -18.73
CA PHE A 83 -2.40 -4.91 -17.62
C PHE A 83 -3.65 -4.49 -16.81
N LYS A 84 -4.84 -4.46 -17.42
CA LYS A 84 -6.13 -4.02 -16.86
C LYS A 84 -6.65 -4.88 -15.70
N TRP A 85 -6.24 -6.14 -15.64
CA TRP A 85 -6.61 -7.11 -14.60
C TRP A 85 -6.40 -6.58 -13.17
N ARG A 86 -5.48 -5.63 -12.97
CA ARG A 86 -5.23 -4.95 -11.69
C ARG A 86 -6.47 -4.31 -11.07
N GLY A 87 -7.37 -3.80 -11.91
CA GLY A 87 -8.60 -3.13 -11.50
C GLY A 87 -9.74 -4.07 -11.14
N TRP A 88 -9.59 -5.38 -11.33
CA TRP A 88 -10.65 -6.37 -11.11
C TRP A 88 -10.41 -7.14 -9.81
N TRP A 89 -11.42 -7.28 -8.97
CA TRP A 89 -11.29 -7.95 -7.66
C TRP A 89 -10.76 -9.39 -7.77
N ASP A 90 -11.17 -10.10 -8.82
CA ASP A 90 -10.80 -11.51 -9.03
C ASP A 90 -9.35 -11.68 -9.46
N PHE A 91 -8.76 -10.72 -10.17
CA PHE A 91 -7.44 -10.86 -10.76
C PHE A 91 -6.37 -9.96 -10.12
N GLY A 92 -6.79 -8.83 -9.56
CA GLY A 92 -5.91 -7.78 -9.08
C GLY A 92 -6.20 -7.35 -7.65
N THR A 93 -5.40 -6.38 -7.22
CA THR A 93 -5.42 -5.84 -5.85
C THR A 93 -5.65 -4.32 -5.82
N GLY A 94 -6.11 -3.74 -6.94
CA GLY A 94 -6.31 -2.30 -7.09
C GLY A 94 -5.01 -1.51 -6.95
N ALA A 95 -5.13 -0.18 -6.87
CA ALA A 95 -3.99 0.71 -6.64
C ALA A 95 -3.25 0.38 -5.33
N LEU A 96 -4.01 0.13 -4.26
CA LEU A 96 -3.45 -0.16 -2.94
C LEU A 96 -2.53 -1.39 -2.94
N GLY A 97 -2.97 -2.53 -3.48
CA GLY A 97 -2.08 -3.70 -3.52
C GLY A 97 -0.97 -3.60 -4.56
N ASP A 98 -1.17 -2.85 -5.64
CA ASP A 98 -0.20 -2.71 -6.73
C ASP A 98 1.01 -1.82 -6.35
N ILE A 99 0.84 -0.81 -5.48
CA ILE A 99 1.95 0.07 -5.05
C ILE A 99 2.10 0.24 -3.52
N GLY A 100 1.15 -0.24 -2.72
CA GLY A 100 1.19 -0.11 -1.26
C GLY A 100 2.44 -0.69 -0.65
N CYS A 101 2.84 -1.92 -1.03
CA CYS A 101 4.05 -2.55 -0.51
C CYS A 101 5.32 -1.74 -0.82
N HIS A 102 5.37 -1.05 -1.96
CA HIS A 102 6.52 -0.22 -2.34
C HIS A 102 6.57 1.10 -1.55
N THR A 103 5.42 1.72 -1.32
CA THR A 103 5.33 3.04 -0.68
C THR A 103 5.34 2.96 0.84
N PHE A 104 4.77 1.89 1.41
CA PHE A 104 4.66 1.67 2.84
C PHE A 104 6.01 1.25 3.44
N ASP A 105 6.82 0.48 2.72
CA ASP A 105 8.04 -0.15 3.23
C ASP A 105 8.98 0.80 3.96
N ALA A 106 9.32 1.94 3.36
CA ALA A 106 10.23 2.90 3.98
C ALA A 106 9.66 3.46 5.29
N VAL A 107 8.35 3.70 5.34
CA VAL A 107 7.68 4.16 6.56
C VAL A 107 7.62 3.05 7.60
N PHE A 108 7.30 1.82 7.20
CA PHE A 108 7.29 0.66 8.08
C PHE A 108 8.66 0.44 8.74
N ARG A 109 9.76 0.61 7.99
CA ARG A 109 11.13 0.54 8.53
C ARG A 109 11.41 1.68 9.49
N ALA A 110 11.15 2.92 9.06
CA ALA A 110 11.45 4.11 9.87
C ALA A 110 10.67 4.12 11.20
N LEU A 111 9.41 3.70 11.14
CA LEU A 111 8.48 3.69 12.27
C LEU A 111 8.39 2.34 13.00
N LYS A 112 9.13 1.31 12.56
CA LYS A 112 9.12 -0.05 13.12
C LYS A 112 7.71 -0.63 13.24
N LEU A 113 6.91 -0.49 12.18
CA LEU A 113 5.50 -0.92 12.18
C LEU A 113 5.40 -2.44 12.05
N GLY A 114 4.46 -3.01 12.79
CA GLY A 114 4.01 -4.40 12.68
C GLY A 114 2.54 -4.46 12.24
N HIS A 115 1.70 -5.19 12.96
CA HIS A 115 0.26 -5.24 12.66
C HIS A 115 -0.48 -3.99 13.19
N PRO A 116 -1.48 -3.47 12.46
CA PRO A 116 -2.37 -2.43 12.98
C PRO A 116 -3.34 -3.02 14.01
N LEU A 117 -3.88 -2.15 14.87
CA LEU A 117 -5.00 -2.45 15.76
C LEU A 117 -6.31 -2.51 14.99
N SER A 118 -6.47 -1.64 13.99
CA SER A 118 -7.70 -1.55 13.22
C SER A 118 -7.49 -0.96 11.83
N VAL A 119 -8.41 -1.26 10.92
CA VAL A 119 -8.52 -0.64 9.59
C VAL A 119 -9.95 -0.14 9.35
N SER A 120 -10.06 0.98 8.63
CA SER A 120 -11.33 1.54 8.15
C SER A 120 -11.11 2.21 6.81
N ALA A 121 -12.14 2.29 5.97
CA ALA A 121 -12.01 2.91 4.66
C ALA A 121 -13.27 3.67 4.25
N SER A 122 -13.07 4.59 3.30
CA SER A 122 -14.12 5.28 2.57
C SER A 122 -13.73 5.34 1.09
N SER A 123 -14.70 5.32 0.20
CA SER A 123 -14.45 5.33 -1.24
C SER A 123 -15.55 6.02 -2.03
N THR A 124 -15.28 6.27 -3.31
CA THR A 124 -16.33 6.48 -4.30
C THR A 124 -17.23 5.23 -4.42
N ARG A 125 -18.23 5.27 -5.31
CA ARG A 125 -19.03 4.09 -5.63
C ARG A 125 -18.11 2.90 -5.95
N VAL A 126 -18.37 1.78 -5.30
CA VAL A 126 -17.67 0.51 -5.44
C VAL A 126 -18.69 -0.55 -5.84
N ASN A 127 -18.25 -1.56 -6.59
CA ASN A 127 -19.05 -2.70 -7.03
C ASN A 127 -18.26 -4.00 -6.82
N ASP A 128 -18.88 -5.14 -7.10
CA ASP A 128 -18.28 -6.48 -6.87
C ASP A 128 -17.31 -6.92 -7.97
N GLU A 129 -17.16 -6.14 -9.04
CA GLU A 129 -16.31 -6.47 -10.20
C GLU A 129 -14.97 -5.76 -10.16
N THR A 130 -14.98 -4.46 -9.85
CA THR A 130 -13.78 -3.61 -9.86
C THR A 130 -13.64 -2.77 -8.59
N TYR A 131 -12.39 -2.39 -8.31
CA TYR A 131 -12.05 -1.45 -7.23
C TYR A 131 -12.70 -0.08 -7.46
N PRO A 132 -12.93 0.74 -6.42
CA PRO A 132 -13.49 2.09 -6.58
C PRO A 132 -12.57 2.99 -7.41
N LEU A 133 -13.13 4.05 -8.00
CA LEU A 133 -12.33 5.08 -8.69
C LEU A 133 -11.34 5.77 -7.75
N ALA A 134 -11.76 6.04 -6.51
CA ALA A 134 -10.90 6.58 -5.47
C ALA A 134 -11.25 6.02 -4.10
N SER A 135 -10.24 5.88 -3.25
CA SER A 135 -10.37 5.40 -1.89
C SER A 135 -9.42 6.10 -0.92
N MET A 136 -9.84 6.09 0.34
CA MET A 136 -9.03 6.48 1.49
C MET A 136 -9.13 5.37 2.52
N VAL A 137 -7.99 4.86 2.97
CA VAL A 137 -7.92 3.77 3.97
C VAL A 137 -7.09 4.25 5.15
N ASN A 138 -7.65 4.16 6.35
CA ASN A 138 -6.99 4.52 7.60
C ASN A 138 -6.68 3.27 8.42
N TYR A 139 -5.43 3.15 8.86
CA TYR A 139 -4.92 2.15 9.78
C TYR A 139 -4.50 2.82 11.08
N ARG A 140 -4.85 2.20 12.22
CA ARG A 140 -4.36 2.61 13.54
C ARG A 140 -3.27 1.65 13.99
N PHE A 141 -2.06 2.12 14.20
CA PHE A 141 -0.99 1.30 14.77
C PHE A 141 -0.80 1.58 16.25
N PRO A 142 -0.45 0.56 17.06
CA PRO A 142 -0.19 0.75 18.48
C PRO A 142 1.12 1.52 18.72
N ALA A 143 1.35 1.87 19.98
CA ALA A 143 2.68 2.28 20.43
C ALA A 143 3.68 1.12 20.23
N ARG A 144 4.94 1.47 19.98
CA ARG A 144 6.01 0.49 19.72
C ARG A 144 7.34 0.98 20.30
N GLY A 145 7.77 0.38 21.41
CA GLY A 145 8.86 0.92 22.22
C GLY A 145 8.56 2.36 22.64
N ASP A 146 9.52 3.26 22.44
CA ASP A 146 9.38 4.69 22.75
C ASP A 146 8.58 5.48 21.71
N MET A 147 8.08 4.84 20.65
CA MET A 147 7.33 5.52 19.60
C MET A 147 5.81 5.42 19.88
N PRO A 148 5.04 6.53 19.82
CA PRO A 148 3.62 6.56 20.20
C PRO A 148 2.71 5.82 19.21
N PRO A 149 1.40 5.65 19.47
CA PRO A 149 0.47 5.22 18.43
C PRO A 149 0.49 6.17 17.22
N VAL A 150 0.27 5.65 16.02
CA VAL A 150 0.28 6.44 14.78
C VAL A 150 -0.95 6.13 13.92
N ASP A 151 -1.57 7.17 13.38
CA ASP A 151 -2.59 7.07 12.34
C ASP A 151 -1.92 7.06 10.97
N PHE A 152 -2.24 6.07 10.15
CA PHE A 152 -1.65 5.89 8.84
C PHE A 152 -2.76 5.89 7.80
N THR A 153 -2.71 6.81 6.86
CA THR A 153 -3.77 6.99 5.86
C THR A 153 -3.22 6.84 4.44
N TRP A 154 -3.82 5.92 3.70
CA TRP A 154 -3.65 5.73 2.27
C TRP A 154 -4.68 6.54 1.49
N TYR A 155 -4.28 7.04 0.32
CA TYR A 155 -5.15 7.70 -0.66
C TYR A 155 -4.82 7.21 -2.08
N ASP A 156 -5.85 6.96 -2.88
CA ASP A 156 -5.70 6.72 -4.32
C ASP A 156 -6.81 7.39 -5.14
N GLY A 157 -6.77 7.23 -6.46
CA GLY A 157 -7.77 7.82 -7.35
C GLY A 157 -7.73 9.34 -7.44
N GLY A 158 -6.56 9.94 -7.17
CA GLY A 158 -6.37 11.39 -7.18
C GLY A 158 -6.57 12.08 -5.83
N LEU A 159 -6.99 11.33 -4.80
CA LEU A 159 -7.05 11.85 -3.43
C LEU A 159 -5.64 12.04 -2.87
N ARG A 160 -5.49 13.05 -2.02
CA ARG A 160 -4.25 13.38 -1.29
C ARG A 160 -4.59 14.09 0.01
N PRO A 161 -3.70 14.04 1.03
CA PRO A 161 -3.89 14.85 2.22
C PRO A 161 -3.85 16.35 1.87
N PRO A 162 -4.42 17.20 2.74
CA PRO A 162 -4.24 18.65 2.61
C PRO A 162 -2.76 19.04 2.54
N ARG A 163 -2.49 20.12 1.82
CA ARG A 163 -1.15 20.69 1.73
C ARG A 163 -0.68 21.14 3.11
N PRO A 164 0.53 20.74 3.57
CA PRO A 164 1.10 21.28 4.80
C PRO A 164 1.29 22.80 4.72
N ALA A 165 0.89 23.52 5.77
CA ALA A 165 1.03 24.98 5.81
C ALA A 165 2.49 25.45 5.78
N GLU A 166 3.42 24.62 6.25
CA GLU A 166 4.85 24.90 6.28
C GLU A 166 5.58 24.63 4.95
N LEU A 167 4.86 24.14 3.93
CA LEU A 167 5.41 23.87 2.62
C LEU A 167 5.35 25.14 1.76
N GLU A 168 6.50 25.61 1.28
CA GLU A 168 6.61 26.91 0.59
C GLU A 168 5.74 26.99 -0.65
N ASP A 169 5.06 28.12 -0.87
CA ASP A 169 4.22 28.34 -2.05
C ASP A 169 4.94 27.99 -3.36
N GLY A 170 4.21 27.36 -4.28
CA GLY A 170 4.74 26.85 -5.54
C GLY A 170 5.46 25.49 -5.46
N ARG A 171 5.84 25.00 -4.27
CA ARG A 171 6.43 23.67 -4.14
C ARG A 171 5.39 22.58 -4.29
N GLU A 172 5.62 21.61 -5.17
CA GLU A 172 4.69 20.50 -5.38
C GLU A 172 4.79 19.41 -4.31
N MET A 173 3.66 18.76 -4.01
CA MET A 173 3.62 17.52 -3.22
C MET A 173 3.90 16.28 -4.09
N GLY A 174 3.74 16.38 -5.40
CA GLY A 174 3.83 15.26 -6.34
C GLY A 174 2.54 14.45 -6.42
N ALA A 175 2.41 13.70 -7.53
CA ALA A 175 1.28 12.82 -7.81
C ALA A 175 1.31 11.52 -6.97
N ASN A 176 2.52 11.12 -6.56
CA ASN A 176 2.76 10.04 -5.62
C ASN A 176 3.61 10.58 -4.48
N GLY A 177 3.30 10.24 -3.24
CA GLY A 177 4.09 10.76 -2.14
C GLY A 177 3.76 10.17 -0.78
N ARG A 178 4.57 10.62 0.18
CA ARG A 178 4.40 10.31 1.60
C ARG A 178 4.60 11.58 2.41
N LEU A 179 3.83 11.73 3.47
CA LEU A 179 3.94 12.81 4.44
C LEU A 179 3.92 12.19 5.83
N LEU A 180 4.95 12.43 6.63
CA LEU A 180 5.01 12.05 8.05
C LEU A 180 4.91 13.32 8.88
N ILE A 181 3.99 13.36 9.84
CA ILE A 181 3.74 14.50 10.72
C ILE A 181 4.14 14.11 12.13
N GLY A 182 5.13 14.83 12.68
CA GLY A 182 5.56 14.68 14.06
C GLY A 182 5.37 15.95 14.87
N ASP A 183 5.52 15.81 16.19
CA ASP A 183 5.25 16.89 17.16
C ASP A 183 6.07 18.16 16.88
N ASN A 184 7.26 18.02 16.28
CA ASN A 184 8.19 19.13 16.04
C ASN A 184 8.45 19.39 14.56
N GLY A 185 7.70 18.82 13.61
CA GLY A 185 7.94 19.05 12.18
C GLY A 185 7.33 17.98 11.30
N LYS A 186 7.57 18.05 9.98
CA LYS A 186 7.05 17.05 9.05
C LYS A 186 8.13 16.61 8.05
N ILE A 187 7.92 15.47 7.42
CA ILE A 187 8.75 14.98 6.30
C ILE A 187 7.84 14.73 5.11
N LEU A 188 8.04 15.48 4.02
CA LEU A 188 7.40 15.26 2.72
C LEU A 188 8.38 14.54 1.79
N GLY A 189 8.08 13.29 1.46
CA GLY A 189 9.01 12.40 0.75
C GLY A 189 10.26 12.12 1.60
N ASN A 190 11.34 12.84 1.32
CA ASN A 190 12.60 12.84 2.07
C ASN A 190 13.04 14.22 2.53
N ARG A 191 12.19 15.24 2.32
CA ARG A 191 12.46 16.61 2.70
C ARG A 191 11.82 16.89 4.05
N LEU A 192 12.60 17.43 4.97
CA LEU A 192 12.08 17.97 6.23
C LEU A 192 11.41 19.31 5.96
N ILE A 193 10.27 19.55 6.59
CA ILE A 193 9.57 20.85 6.55
C ILE A 193 9.26 21.31 7.98
N PRO A 194 9.41 22.61 8.29
CA PRO A 194 9.78 23.73 7.41
C PRO A 194 11.25 23.74 6.96
N GLU A 195 11.61 24.68 6.05
CA GLU A 195 12.95 24.78 5.45
C GLU A 195 14.11 24.80 6.44
N SER A 196 13.92 25.45 7.60
CA SER A 196 14.94 25.48 8.65
C SER A 196 15.36 24.08 9.11
N LYS A 197 14.44 23.11 9.10
CA LYS A 197 14.75 21.70 9.40
C LYS A 197 15.43 20.99 8.24
N GLN A 198 15.09 21.35 7.00
CA GLN A 198 15.80 20.83 5.84
C GLN A 198 17.27 21.26 5.86
N GLN A 199 17.55 22.51 6.18
CA GLN A 199 18.92 23.01 6.30
C GLN A 199 19.68 22.29 7.43
N ALA A 200 19.03 22.03 8.56
CA ALA A 200 19.61 21.25 9.65
C ALA A 200 19.79 19.76 9.34
N SER A 201 19.16 19.24 8.27
CA SER A 201 19.16 17.80 7.95
C SER A 201 20.53 17.24 7.58
N GLU A 202 21.44 18.09 7.13
CA GLU A 202 22.84 17.73 6.81
C GLU A 202 23.61 17.29 8.05
N GLN A 203 23.22 17.79 9.22
CA GLN A 203 23.84 17.44 10.50
C GLN A 203 23.37 16.09 11.04
N VAL A 204 22.29 15.52 10.48
CA VAL A 204 21.78 14.22 10.92
C VAL A 204 22.72 13.11 10.43
N PRO A 205 23.41 12.39 11.35
CA PRO A 205 24.41 11.41 10.98
C PRO A 205 23.84 10.28 10.12
N LYS A 206 24.68 9.73 9.23
CA LYS A 206 24.38 8.53 8.47
C LYS A 206 24.80 7.30 9.28
N THR A 207 23.87 6.70 10.02
CA THR A 207 24.13 5.59 10.95
C THR A 207 23.85 4.21 10.35
N LEU A 208 23.01 4.14 9.31
CA LEU A 208 22.69 2.88 8.65
C LEU A 208 23.72 2.52 7.57
N PRO A 209 24.11 1.23 7.45
CA PRO A 209 24.94 0.79 6.33
C PRO A 209 24.20 1.05 5.01
N ARG A 210 24.93 1.58 4.02
CA ARG A 210 24.37 1.79 2.69
C ARG A 210 24.30 0.47 1.93
N SER A 211 23.21 0.32 1.19
CA SER A 211 22.97 -0.89 0.40
C SER A 211 23.97 -0.97 -0.74
N ILE A 212 24.39 -2.18 -1.06
CA ILE A 212 25.13 -2.48 -2.30
C ILE A 212 24.21 -2.51 -3.54
N GLY A 213 22.90 -2.32 -3.34
CA GLY A 213 21.86 -2.35 -4.36
C GLY A 213 21.00 -3.61 -4.27
N HIS A 214 19.69 -3.47 -4.52
CA HIS A 214 18.68 -4.51 -4.31
C HIS A 214 19.03 -5.86 -4.97
N HIS A 215 19.45 -5.84 -6.24
CA HIS A 215 19.78 -7.08 -6.95
C HIS A 215 21.06 -7.74 -6.42
N LYS A 216 22.06 -6.95 -6.01
CA LYS A 216 23.30 -7.51 -5.45
C LYS A 216 23.06 -8.14 -4.09
N GLU A 217 22.26 -7.50 -3.23
CA GLU A 217 21.83 -8.09 -1.96
C GLU A 217 21.09 -9.41 -2.16
N TRP A 218 20.22 -9.50 -3.17
CA TRP A 218 19.53 -10.74 -3.50
C TRP A 218 20.51 -11.84 -3.99
N ILE A 219 21.46 -11.50 -4.87
CA ILE A 219 22.49 -12.44 -5.34
C ILE A 219 23.34 -12.95 -4.19
N GLU A 220 23.76 -12.08 -3.27
CA GLU A 220 24.54 -12.47 -2.09
C GLU A 220 23.74 -13.39 -1.15
N ALA A 221 22.46 -13.07 -0.91
CA ALA A 221 21.57 -13.92 -0.13
C ALA A 221 21.43 -15.33 -0.75
N CYS A 222 21.26 -15.42 -2.07
CA CYS A 222 21.21 -16.72 -2.78
C CYS A 222 22.52 -17.52 -2.68
N LYS A 223 23.65 -16.85 -2.46
CA LYS A 223 24.97 -17.48 -2.28
C LYS A 223 25.27 -17.86 -0.82
N GLY A 224 24.28 -17.80 0.08
CA GLY A 224 24.45 -18.11 1.50
C GLY A 224 24.89 -16.93 2.37
N GLY A 225 24.83 -15.71 1.83
CA GLY A 225 25.04 -14.48 2.57
C GLY A 225 23.88 -14.11 3.50
N LYS A 226 23.87 -12.87 3.98
CA LYS A 226 22.77 -12.35 4.82
C LYS A 226 21.45 -12.34 4.04
N PRO A 227 20.30 -12.48 4.72
CA PRO A 227 19.00 -12.35 4.09
C PRO A 227 18.84 -11.01 3.35
N ALA A 228 18.21 -11.03 2.18
CA ALA A 228 17.88 -9.82 1.44
C ALA A 228 16.85 -8.97 2.22
N GLY A 229 16.93 -7.64 2.08
CA GLY A 229 16.14 -6.70 2.90
C GLY A 229 14.61 -6.78 2.76
N SER A 230 14.11 -7.40 1.69
CA SER A 230 12.68 -7.66 1.44
C SER A 230 12.38 -9.16 1.31
N ASN A 231 12.89 -9.95 2.26
CA ASN A 231 12.61 -11.39 2.39
C ASN A 231 11.14 -11.65 2.81
N PHE A 232 10.75 -12.92 2.98
CA PHE A 232 9.36 -13.28 3.30
C PHE A 232 8.92 -12.84 4.69
N ASP A 233 9.80 -12.88 5.69
CA ASP A 233 9.50 -12.43 7.07
C ASP A 233 9.13 -10.94 7.12
N TRP A 234 9.69 -10.14 6.21
CA TRP A 234 9.34 -8.74 6.07
C TRP A 234 8.16 -8.52 5.12
N ALA A 235 8.24 -9.10 3.92
CA ALA A 235 7.31 -8.83 2.84
C ALA A 235 5.91 -9.41 3.07
N GLY A 236 5.81 -10.55 3.77
CA GLY A 236 4.53 -11.18 4.10
C GLY A 236 3.66 -10.30 4.99
N PRO A 237 4.12 -9.92 6.20
CA PRO A 237 3.38 -9.03 7.09
C PRO A 237 3.07 -7.66 6.46
N LEU A 238 4.01 -7.10 5.68
CA LEU A 238 3.75 -5.84 4.96
C LEU A 238 2.60 -5.99 3.95
N ALA A 239 2.61 -7.06 3.15
CA ALA A 239 1.57 -7.34 2.19
C ALA A 239 0.21 -7.61 2.87
N GLU A 240 0.20 -8.32 4.00
CA GLU A 240 -1.00 -8.50 4.82
C GLU A 240 -1.63 -7.15 5.16
N VAL A 241 -0.85 -6.22 5.73
CA VAL A 241 -1.38 -4.92 6.14
C VAL A 241 -1.93 -4.12 4.96
N VAL A 242 -1.23 -4.14 3.82
CA VAL A 242 -1.72 -3.49 2.58
C VAL A 242 -3.06 -4.10 2.15
N LEU A 243 -3.21 -5.42 2.20
CA LEU A 243 -4.42 -6.12 1.76
C LEU A 243 -5.60 -5.96 2.73
N LEU A 244 -5.37 -5.67 4.02
CA LEU A 244 -6.44 -5.32 4.95
C LEU A 244 -7.26 -4.12 4.46
N GLY A 245 -6.62 -3.14 3.81
CA GLY A 245 -7.33 -2.02 3.20
C GLY A 245 -8.27 -2.43 2.08
N ASN A 246 -7.89 -3.41 1.27
CA ASN A 246 -8.77 -3.96 0.23
C ASN A 246 -9.99 -4.65 0.83
N VAL A 247 -9.85 -5.32 1.99
CA VAL A 247 -11.01 -5.88 2.70
C VAL A 247 -11.95 -4.77 3.16
N ALA A 248 -11.41 -3.68 3.73
CA ALA A 248 -12.22 -2.55 4.18
C ALA A 248 -12.95 -1.81 3.02
N LEU A 249 -12.62 -2.09 1.76
CA LEU A 249 -13.27 -1.52 0.57
C LEU A 249 -14.38 -2.41 -0.01
N ARG A 250 -14.66 -3.57 0.58
CA ARG A 250 -15.70 -4.48 0.09
C ARG A 250 -17.10 -3.85 0.22
N THR A 251 -17.87 -3.93 -0.85
CA THR A 251 -19.26 -3.47 -0.98
C THR A 251 -20.14 -3.94 0.18
N SER A 252 -20.07 -5.23 0.51
CA SER A 252 -20.84 -5.89 1.58
C SER A 252 -20.57 -5.31 2.98
N LEU A 253 -19.37 -4.75 3.18
CA LEU A 253 -18.95 -4.17 4.46
C LEU A 253 -19.25 -2.68 4.54
N ARG A 254 -19.52 -1.99 3.43
CA ARG A 254 -19.61 -0.53 3.34
C ARG A 254 -20.51 0.09 4.41
N GLU A 255 -21.74 -0.39 4.54
CA GLU A 255 -22.69 0.16 5.53
C GLU A 255 -22.30 -0.22 6.97
N GLN A 256 -21.68 -1.39 7.18
CA GLN A 256 -21.23 -1.81 8.50
C GLN A 256 -20.05 -0.95 8.99
N LEU A 257 -19.17 -0.54 8.08
CA LEU A 257 -18.01 0.31 8.38
C LEU A 257 -18.37 1.75 8.74
N THR A 258 -19.63 2.16 8.54
CA THR A 258 -20.15 3.43 9.10
C THR A 258 -20.41 3.35 10.61
N LYS A 259 -20.58 2.13 11.14
CA LYS A 259 -20.91 1.89 12.55
C LYS A 259 -19.68 1.54 13.39
N THR A 260 -18.66 0.95 12.77
CA THR A 260 -17.46 0.50 13.47
C THR A 260 -16.27 0.35 12.53
N ARG A 261 -15.06 0.32 13.09
CA ARG A 261 -13.82 -0.02 12.35
C ARG A 261 -13.60 -1.53 12.41
N LEU A 262 -12.80 -2.10 11.51
CA LEU A 262 -12.39 -3.50 11.60
C LEU A 262 -11.23 -3.64 12.59
N ASN A 263 -11.40 -4.39 13.67
CA ASN A 263 -10.36 -4.66 14.65
C ASN A 263 -9.57 -5.90 14.23
N TRP A 264 -8.24 -5.76 14.12
CA TRP A 264 -7.36 -6.78 13.58
C TRP A 264 -6.56 -7.48 14.68
N ASP A 265 -6.60 -8.81 14.69
CA ASP A 265 -5.72 -9.69 15.44
C ASP A 265 -4.70 -10.28 14.48
N GLY A 266 -3.56 -9.60 14.34
CA GLY A 266 -2.53 -9.99 13.37
C GLY A 266 -1.80 -11.28 13.72
N GLN A 267 -1.76 -11.68 15.00
CA GLN A 267 -1.15 -12.95 15.39
C GLN A 267 -1.98 -14.13 14.90
N ASN A 268 -3.30 -14.02 14.97
CA ASN A 268 -4.23 -15.07 14.52
C ASN A 268 -4.79 -14.82 13.10
N MET A 269 -4.33 -13.76 12.43
CA MET A 269 -4.76 -13.32 11.10
C MET A 269 -6.30 -13.29 10.96
N ARG A 270 -6.99 -12.57 11.85
CA ARG A 270 -8.46 -12.46 11.81
C ARG A 270 -8.99 -11.10 12.27
N PHE A 271 -10.15 -10.73 11.76
CA PHE A 271 -10.96 -9.66 12.32
C PHE A 271 -11.74 -10.18 13.53
N THR A 272 -11.68 -9.45 14.63
CA THR A 272 -12.26 -9.90 15.91
C THR A 272 -13.70 -9.44 16.13
N ASN A 273 -14.15 -8.44 15.38
CA ASN A 273 -15.43 -7.78 15.58
C ASN A 273 -16.36 -7.83 14.36
N MET A 274 -15.97 -8.48 13.27
CA MET A 274 -16.78 -8.59 12.05
C MET A 274 -16.48 -9.87 11.28
N GLU A 275 -17.29 -10.90 11.50
CA GLU A 275 -17.10 -12.22 10.87
C GLU A 275 -17.27 -12.17 9.34
N GLU A 276 -18.15 -11.31 8.84
CA GLU A 276 -18.33 -11.08 7.40
C GLU A 276 -17.02 -10.67 6.71
N ALA A 277 -16.16 -9.92 7.40
CA ALA A 277 -14.87 -9.48 6.87
C ALA A 277 -13.85 -10.64 6.75
N ASN A 278 -13.94 -11.65 7.63
CA ASN A 278 -13.05 -12.81 7.62
C ASN A 278 -13.21 -13.65 6.34
N LYS A 279 -14.38 -13.61 5.69
CA LYS A 279 -14.63 -14.26 4.39
C LYS A 279 -13.69 -13.77 3.28
N TYR A 280 -13.11 -12.58 3.41
CA TYR A 280 -12.22 -11.99 2.41
C TYR A 280 -10.74 -12.24 2.68
N LEU A 281 -10.38 -12.92 3.78
CA LEU A 281 -9.00 -13.26 4.11
C LEU A 281 -8.47 -14.48 3.35
N ARG A 282 -9.38 -15.29 2.81
CA ARG A 282 -9.08 -16.46 1.98
C ARG A 282 -9.90 -16.39 0.70
N ARG A 283 -9.47 -17.12 -0.32
CA ARG A 283 -10.21 -17.27 -1.57
C ARG A 283 -10.56 -18.74 -1.75
N GLU A 284 -11.76 -18.99 -2.24
CA GLU A 284 -12.12 -20.29 -2.78
C GLU A 284 -11.51 -20.43 -4.16
N TYR A 285 -10.73 -21.49 -4.36
CA TYR A 285 -10.14 -21.78 -5.67
C TYR A 285 -11.13 -22.59 -6.50
N ARG A 286 -11.21 -22.26 -7.79
CA ARG A 286 -11.93 -23.07 -8.77
C ARG A 286 -11.42 -24.51 -8.73
N GLN A 287 -12.34 -25.47 -8.88
CA GLN A 287 -12.00 -26.89 -8.92
C GLN A 287 -10.88 -27.16 -9.94
N GLY A 288 -9.89 -27.98 -9.55
CA GLY A 288 -8.68 -28.24 -10.35
C GLY A 288 -7.47 -27.37 -9.97
N TRP A 289 -7.66 -26.34 -9.14
CA TRP A 289 -6.58 -25.48 -8.63
C TRP A 289 -6.42 -25.66 -7.11
N SER A 290 -5.26 -26.17 -6.68
CA SER A 290 -4.90 -26.35 -5.26
C SER A 290 -3.40 -26.10 -5.05
N LEU A 291 -3.03 -25.63 -3.86
CA LEU A 291 -1.64 -25.43 -3.41
C LEU A 291 -1.29 -26.38 -2.26
#